data_AF-A0A813FTT5-F1
#
_entry.id   AF-A0A813FTT5-F1
#
_cell.length_a   1.000
_cell.length_b   1.000
_cell.length_c   1.000
_cell.angle_alpha   90.00
_cell.angle_beta   90.00
_cell.angle_gamma   90.00
#
_symmetry.space_group_name_H-M   'P 1'
#
loop_
_entity.id
_entity.type
_entity.pdbx_description
1 polymer ?
#
loop_
_entity_poly.entity_id
_entity_poly.type
_entity_poly.pdbx_seq_one_letter_code
_entity_poly.pdbx_strand_id
1 'polypeptide(L)'
;MVCAPANQFCCGCTLNFGVGFTLLVHLVINVAILGFAVGSIFFPDRSMMADGRLDLEVFWAAFAVAGLPFIVSGVIGLLRKDEVPMRGYFFYLMLSMLVDIYFSTRAIFAASCQSLPAELKMGGAFFCGVIELIDIFVIIVFVAFQAYVVYIVWSKCEDLHAGDYPKLVDLETTGHQDYEKTLQQASHYLLRSHYDEGYGAAYGSAAATGFGSNAKIFGFRHEMQYPPPPKTYNIA
;
A
#
# COMPACT_ATOMS: atom_id res chain seq x y z
N MET A 1 11.44 14.79 0.20
CA MET A 1 11.07 13.87 1.29
C MET A 1 10.72 12.55 0.64
N VAL A 2 11.50 11.50 0.89
CA VAL A 2 11.16 10.13 0.46
C VAL A 2 10.28 9.57 1.57
N CYS A 3 9.00 9.34 1.30
CA CYS A 3 8.15 8.63 2.25
C CYS A 3 8.73 7.22 2.42
N ALA A 4 8.89 6.76 3.67
CA ALA A 4 9.27 5.38 3.92
C ALA A 4 8.20 4.44 3.32
N PRO A 5 8.58 3.29 2.75
CA PRO A 5 7.61 2.30 2.27
C PRO A 5 6.74 1.80 3.44
N ALA A 6 5.44 1.63 3.20
CA ALA A 6 4.52 1.11 4.19
C ALA A 6 4.79 -0.38 4.44
N ASN A 7 4.94 -0.77 5.71
CA ASN A 7 5.14 -2.16 6.11
C ASN A 7 3.82 -2.91 6.39
N GLN A 8 2.70 -2.20 6.50
CA GLN A 8 1.40 -2.74 6.89
C GLN A 8 0.26 -2.03 6.14
N PHE A 9 -0.82 -2.77 5.87
CA PHE A 9 -2.08 -2.28 5.32
C PHE A 9 -3.14 -2.26 6.42
N CYS A 10 -3.93 -1.17 6.54
CA CYS A 10 -5.09 -1.03 7.44
C CYS A 10 -5.04 -1.86 8.74
N CYS A 11 -4.34 -1.35 9.76
CA CYS A 11 -4.28 -1.95 11.11
C CYS A 11 -3.59 -3.33 11.22
N GLY A 12 -2.65 -3.64 10.31
CA GLY A 12 -1.72 -4.78 10.47
C GLY A 12 -1.86 -5.89 9.44
N CYS A 13 -2.73 -5.75 8.44
CA CYS A 13 -2.75 -6.67 7.31
C CYS A 13 -1.43 -6.59 6.53
N THR A 14 -1.06 -7.69 5.89
CA THR A 14 0.15 -7.74 5.07
C THR A 14 -0.01 -6.85 3.83
N LEU A 15 1.09 -6.26 3.36
CA LEU A 15 1.08 -5.42 2.16
C LEU A 15 0.58 -6.18 0.92
N ASN A 16 0.90 -7.48 0.82
CA ASN A 16 0.41 -8.35 -0.26
C ASN A 16 -1.12 -8.45 -0.28
N PHE A 17 -1.74 -8.54 0.90
CA PHE A 17 -3.20 -8.54 1.02
C PHE A 17 -3.80 -7.22 0.56
N GLY A 18 -3.20 -6.09 0.94
CA GLY A 18 -3.64 -4.75 0.51
C GLY A 18 -3.60 -4.56 -1.01
N VAL A 19 -2.52 -4.97 -1.66
CA VAL A 19 -2.38 -4.89 -3.12
C VAL A 19 -3.33 -5.87 -3.83
N GLY A 20 -3.47 -7.10 -3.31
CA GLY A 20 -4.43 -8.07 -3.85
C GLY A 20 -5.88 -7.60 -3.74
N PHE A 21 -6.25 -7.01 -2.60
CA PHE A 21 -7.57 -6.41 -2.39
C PHE A 21 -7.81 -5.24 -3.35
N THR A 22 -6.82 -4.36 -3.53
CA THR A 22 -6.88 -3.26 -4.48
C THR A 22 -7.12 -3.76 -5.91
N LEU A 23 -6.38 -4.77 -6.36
CA LEU A 23 -6.56 -5.39 -7.67
C LEU A 23 -7.97 -5.97 -7.85
N LEU A 24 -8.49 -6.67 -6.83
CA LEU A 24 -9.83 -7.25 -6.85
C LEU A 24 -10.91 -6.17 -6.93
N VAL A 25 -10.84 -5.15 -6.07
CA VAL A 25 -11.80 -4.04 -6.07
C VAL A 25 -11.77 -3.32 -7.41
N HIS A 26 -10.58 -3.03 -7.94
CA HIS A 26 -10.45 -2.35 -9.23
C HIS A 26 -11.00 -3.21 -10.37
N LEU A 27 -10.81 -4.53 -10.35
CA LEU A 27 -11.42 -5.46 -11.31
C LEU A 27 -12.95 -5.42 -11.25
N VAL A 28 -13.53 -5.49 -10.05
CA VAL A 28 -14.99 -5.45 -9.85
C VAL A 28 -15.56 -4.12 -10.37
N ILE A 29 -14.90 -3.00 -10.08
CA ILE A 29 -15.30 -1.68 -10.57
C ILE A 29 -15.26 -1.63 -12.11
N ASN A 30 -14.18 -2.10 -12.75
CA ASN A 30 -14.07 -2.11 -14.21
C ASN A 30 -15.14 -2.99 -14.87
N VAL A 31 -15.41 -4.17 -14.30
CA VAL A 31 -16.48 -5.06 -14.80
C VAL A 31 -17.86 -4.44 -14.61
N ALA A 32 -18.11 -3.78 -13.49
CA ALA A 32 -19.37 -3.07 -13.24
C ALA A 32 -19.56 -1.90 -14.22
N ILE A 33 -18.53 -1.08 -14.44
CA ILE A 33 -18.56 0.02 -15.42
C ILE A 33 -18.86 -0.52 -16.83
N LEU A 34 -18.20 -1.60 -17.24
CA LEU A 34 -18.46 -2.24 -18.53
C LEU A 34 -19.89 -2.77 -18.61
N GLY A 35 -20.39 -3.41 -17.55
CA GLY A 35 -21.77 -3.88 -17.46
C GLY A 35 -22.79 -2.74 -17.58
N PHE A 36 -22.54 -1.60 -16.93
CA PHE A 36 -23.40 -0.42 -17.05
C PHE A 36 -23.36 0.20 -18.44
N ALA A 37 -22.18 0.32 -19.05
CA ALA A 37 -22.04 0.86 -20.41
C ALA A 37 -22.69 -0.05 -21.46
N VAL A 38 -22.57 -1.37 -21.31
CA VAL A 38 -23.29 -2.33 -22.17
C VAL A 38 -24.80 -2.22 -21.92
N GLY A 39 -25.21 -2.09 -20.66
CA GLY A 39 -26.61 -1.91 -20.27
C GLY A 39 -27.24 -0.65 -20.88
N SER A 40 -26.54 0.48 -20.91
CA SER A 40 -27.06 1.72 -21.51
C SER A 40 -27.24 1.61 -23.03
N ILE A 41 -26.38 0.84 -23.71
CA ILE A 41 -26.51 0.57 -25.15
C ILE A 41 -27.77 -0.26 -25.45
N PHE A 42 -28.05 -1.29 -24.64
CA PHE A 42 -29.22 -2.16 -24.86
C PHE A 42 -30.53 -1.56 -24.34
N PHE A 43 -30.48 -0.69 -23.33
CA PHE A 43 -31.66 -0.09 -22.70
C PHE A 43 -31.52 1.44 -22.62
N PRO A 44 -31.69 2.16 -23.74
CA PRO A 44 -31.51 3.62 -23.79
C PRO A 44 -32.40 4.37 -22.81
N ASP A 45 -33.61 3.88 -22.56
CA ASP A 45 -34.59 4.50 -21.65
C ASP A 45 -34.20 4.41 -20.16
N ARG A 46 -33.14 3.65 -19.83
CA ARG A 46 -32.67 3.42 -18.46
C ARG A 46 -31.16 3.68 -18.32
N SER A 47 -30.64 4.74 -18.95
CA SER A 47 -29.26 5.16 -18.72
C SER A 47 -29.04 5.41 -17.22
N MET A 48 -28.40 4.47 -16.53
CA MET A 48 -28.12 4.59 -15.10
C MET A 48 -26.97 5.57 -14.83
N MET A 49 -26.18 5.93 -15.85
CA MET A 49 -25.17 6.96 -15.76
C MET A 49 -25.78 8.35 -15.94
N ALA A 50 -25.39 9.26 -15.06
CA ALA A 50 -26.16 10.42 -14.62
C ALA A 50 -26.43 11.54 -15.65
N ASP A 51 -26.08 11.36 -16.92
CA ASP A 51 -26.14 12.46 -17.89
C ASP A 51 -26.61 12.06 -19.30
N GLY A 52 -26.81 10.76 -19.58
CA GLY A 52 -27.21 10.26 -20.91
C GLY A 52 -26.26 10.64 -22.05
N ARG A 53 -25.05 11.14 -21.73
CA ARG A 53 -24.06 11.59 -22.72
C ARG A 53 -23.28 10.38 -23.23
N LEU A 54 -23.63 9.95 -24.44
CA LEU A 54 -23.01 8.81 -25.12
C LEU A 54 -21.48 8.91 -25.18
N ASP A 55 -20.91 10.11 -25.34
CA ASP A 55 -19.46 10.33 -25.37
C ASP A 55 -18.76 9.87 -24.09
N LEU A 56 -19.36 10.14 -22.92
CA LEU A 56 -18.80 9.76 -21.62
C LEU A 56 -18.95 8.27 -21.36
N GLU A 57 -20.09 7.68 -21.74
CA GLU A 57 -20.31 6.24 -21.60
C GLU A 57 -19.31 5.43 -22.43
N VAL A 58 -19.08 5.83 -23.69
CA VAL A 58 -18.07 5.21 -24.56
C VAL A 58 -16.67 5.40 -24.00
N PHE A 59 -16.35 6.57 -23.46
CA PHE A 59 -15.07 6.83 -22.81
C PHE A 59 -14.84 5.89 -21.62
N TRP A 60 -15.81 5.78 -20.70
CA TRP A 60 -15.70 4.90 -19.52
C TRP A 60 -15.62 3.43 -19.91
N ALA A 61 -16.38 2.99 -20.92
CA ALA A 61 -16.28 1.64 -21.45
C ALA A 61 -14.88 1.35 -22.01
N ALA A 62 -14.34 2.26 -22.82
CA ALA A 62 -13.00 2.14 -23.39
C ALA A 62 -11.93 2.15 -22.29
N PHE A 63 -12.04 3.04 -21.31
CA PHE A 63 -11.13 3.12 -20.17
C PHE A 63 -11.16 1.82 -19.33
N ALA A 64 -12.35 1.25 -19.12
CA ALA A 64 -12.50 0.02 -18.37
C ALA A 64 -11.89 -1.20 -19.08
N VAL A 65 -12.10 -1.31 -20.40
CA VAL A 65 -11.47 -2.36 -21.21
C VAL A 65 -9.96 -2.20 -21.26
N ALA A 66 -9.47 -0.96 -21.40
CA ALA A 66 -8.04 -0.66 -21.38
C ALA A 66 -7.37 -0.99 -20.04
N GLY A 67 -8.12 -0.92 -18.92
CA GLY A 67 -7.63 -1.27 -17.58
C GLY A 67 -7.38 -2.76 -17.35
N LEU A 68 -8.14 -3.64 -18.00
CA LEU A 68 -8.03 -5.10 -17.83
C LEU A 68 -6.60 -5.66 -18.03
N PRO A 69 -5.86 -5.35 -19.11
CA PRO A 69 -4.49 -5.83 -19.26
C PRO A 69 -3.54 -5.34 -18.16
N PHE A 70 -3.72 -4.12 -17.65
CA PHE A 70 -2.91 -3.60 -16.53
C PHE A 70 -3.25 -4.28 -15.20
N ILE A 71 -4.52 -4.65 -14.99
CA ILE A 71 -4.91 -5.44 -13.82
C ILE A 71 -4.30 -6.84 -13.91
N VAL A 72 -4.36 -7.48 -15.09
CA VAL A 72 -3.72 -8.79 -15.31
C VAL A 72 -2.21 -8.70 -15.11
N SER A 73 -1.55 -7.64 -15.59
CA SER A 73 -0.12 -7.44 -15.33
C SER A 73 0.15 -7.26 -13.83
N GLY A 74 -0.67 -6.50 -13.10
CA GLY A 74 -0.57 -6.35 -11.66
C GLY A 74 -0.71 -7.68 -10.91
N VAL A 75 -1.65 -8.55 -11.32
CA VAL A 75 -1.80 -9.91 -10.76
C VAL A 75 -0.58 -10.77 -11.05
N ILE A 76 -0.05 -10.75 -12.28
CA ILE A 76 1.17 -11.49 -12.63
C ILE A 76 2.37 -10.99 -11.81
N GLY A 77 2.52 -9.67 -11.66
CA GLY A 77 3.55 -9.05 -10.83
C GLY A 77 3.44 -9.44 -9.35
N LEU A 78 2.22 -9.52 -8.83
CA LEU A 78 1.98 -9.96 -7.46
C LEU A 78 2.33 -11.45 -7.26
N LEU A 79 1.95 -12.32 -8.19
CA LEU A 79 2.18 -13.76 -8.10
C LEU A 79 3.64 -14.14 -8.33
N ARG A 80 4.31 -13.51 -9.31
CA ARG A 80 5.71 -13.79 -9.64
C ARG A 80 6.71 -12.99 -8.79
N LYS A 81 6.22 -12.03 -8.00
CA LYS A 81 7.04 -11.05 -7.28
C LYS A 81 7.97 -10.29 -8.24
N ASP A 82 7.45 -9.94 -9.42
CA ASP A 82 8.19 -9.21 -10.46
C ASP A 82 7.86 -7.71 -10.41
N GLU A 83 8.89 -6.87 -10.33
CA GLU A 83 8.74 -5.41 -10.24
C GLU A 83 8.16 -4.78 -11.53
N VAL A 84 8.66 -5.22 -12.69
CA VAL A 84 8.32 -4.62 -14.00
C VAL A 84 6.81 -4.61 -14.28
N PRO A 85 6.08 -5.75 -14.21
CA PRO A 85 4.63 -5.74 -14.44
C PRO A 85 3.84 -5.01 -13.35
N MET A 86 4.36 -4.97 -12.11
CA MET A 86 3.76 -4.22 -11.00
C MET A 86 3.88 -2.70 -11.23
N ARG A 87 5.04 -2.21 -11.69
CA ARG A 87 5.24 -0.80 -12.05
C ARG A 87 4.35 -0.35 -13.20
N GLY A 88 4.09 -1.22 -14.18
CA GLY A 88 3.10 -0.97 -15.22
C GLY A 88 1.70 -0.70 -14.66
N TYR A 89 1.26 -1.51 -13.70
CA TYR A 89 -0.02 -1.31 -13.00
C TYR A 89 -0.03 -0.03 -12.15
N PHE A 90 1.08 0.29 -11.48
CA PHE A 90 1.21 1.53 -10.71
C PHE A 90 1.01 2.79 -11.56
N PHE A 91 1.63 2.87 -12.74
CA PHE A 91 1.43 4.02 -13.64
C PHE A 91 -0.02 4.12 -14.15
N TYR A 92 -0.68 2.98 -14.38
CA TYR A 92 -2.10 2.95 -14.71
C TYR A 92 -2.97 3.47 -13.57
N LEU A 93 -2.71 3.10 -12.31
CA LEU A 93 -3.42 3.64 -11.14
C LEU A 93 -3.24 5.15 -10.99
N MET A 94 -2.02 5.66 -11.21
CA MET A 94 -1.76 7.11 -11.24
C MET A 94 -2.59 7.82 -12.31
N LEU A 95 -2.66 7.25 -13.52
CA LEU A 95 -3.49 7.78 -14.60
C LEU A 95 -4.98 7.75 -14.23
N SER A 96 -5.47 6.65 -13.66
CA SER A 96 -6.85 6.52 -13.19
C SER A 96 -7.20 7.59 -12.16
N MET A 97 -6.34 7.80 -11.16
CA MET A 97 -6.53 8.85 -10.15
C MET A 97 -6.62 10.25 -10.79
N LEU A 98 -5.80 10.56 -11.80
CA LEU A 98 -5.87 11.84 -12.51
C LEU A 98 -7.17 12.01 -13.31
N VAL A 99 -7.62 10.94 -13.98
CA VAL A 99 -8.90 10.92 -14.69
C VAL A 99 -10.06 11.13 -13.72
N ASP A 100 -10.06 10.44 -12.57
CA ASP A 100 -11.09 10.58 -11.54
C ASP A 100 -11.14 11.98 -10.94
N ILE A 101 -9.99 12.59 -10.66
CA ILE A 101 -9.91 13.99 -10.19
C ILE A 101 -10.46 14.94 -11.25
N TYR A 102 -10.10 14.75 -12.52
CA TYR A 102 -10.59 15.59 -13.62
C TYR A 102 -12.12 15.52 -13.76
N PHE A 103 -12.68 14.32 -13.79
CA PHE A 103 -14.14 14.14 -13.91
C PHE A 103 -14.88 14.60 -12.65
N SER A 104 -14.34 14.35 -11.45
CA SER A 104 -14.97 14.78 -10.19
C SER A 104 -15.01 16.30 -10.07
N THR A 105 -13.92 16.99 -10.42
CA THR A 105 -13.90 18.47 -10.42
C THR A 105 -14.86 19.03 -11.46
N ARG A 106 -14.89 18.46 -12.67
CA ARG A 106 -15.88 18.81 -13.70
C ARG A 106 -17.32 18.60 -13.22
N ALA A 107 -17.58 17.53 -12.49
CA ALA A 107 -18.90 17.21 -11.93
C ALA A 107 -19.32 18.25 -10.89
N ILE A 108 -18.44 18.69 -9.98
CA ILE A 108 -18.74 19.77 -9.02
C ILE A 108 -19.18 21.04 -9.76
N PHE A 109 -18.42 21.48 -10.77
CA PHE A 109 -18.76 22.70 -11.50
C PHE A 109 -20.05 22.57 -12.33
N ALA A 110 -20.37 21.36 -12.80
CA ALA A 110 -21.58 21.08 -13.57
C ALA A 110 -22.82 20.92 -12.68
N ALA A 111 -22.66 20.38 -11.47
CA ALA A 111 -23.68 20.26 -10.43
C ALA A 111 -23.96 21.63 -9.78
N SER A 112 -24.24 22.63 -10.61
CA SER A 112 -24.77 23.90 -10.18
C SER A 112 -26.17 23.69 -9.58
N CYS A 113 -26.55 24.49 -8.58
CA CYS A 113 -27.84 24.44 -7.87
C CYS A 113 -29.10 24.68 -8.73
N GLN A 114 -28.97 24.61 -10.05
CA GLN A 114 -30.05 24.72 -11.01
C GLN A 114 -31.01 23.52 -10.97
N SER A 115 -30.55 22.36 -10.49
CA SER A 115 -31.36 21.13 -10.39
C SER A 115 -32.14 21.00 -9.08
N LEU A 116 -32.11 21.98 -8.17
CA LEU A 116 -32.86 21.90 -6.92
C LEU A 116 -34.38 21.90 -7.17
N PRO A 117 -35.14 20.98 -6.56
CA PRO A 117 -36.59 20.94 -6.66
C PRO A 117 -37.20 22.22 -6.09
N ALA A 118 -38.36 22.61 -6.61
CA ALA A 118 -38.96 23.94 -6.37
C ALA A 118 -39.25 24.20 -4.88
N GLU A 119 -39.49 23.14 -4.12
CA GLU A 119 -39.79 23.14 -2.69
C GLU A 119 -38.60 23.63 -1.84
N LEU A 120 -37.36 23.39 -2.28
CA LEU A 120 -36.16 23.84 -1.56
C LEU A 120 -35.72 25.27 -1.92
N LYS A 121 -36.39 25.92 -2.88
CA LYS A 121 -36.01 27.28 -3.33
C LYS A 121 -36.21 28.35 -2.26
N MET A 122 -37.10 28.14 -1.28
CA MET A 122 -37.40 29.13 -0.22
C MET A 122 -36.22 29.34 0.76
N GLY A 123 -35.21 28.46 0.75
CA GLY A 123 -33.92 28.61 1.45
C GLY A 123 -32.71 28.39 0.54
N GLY A 124 -32.88 28.56 -0.77
CA GLY A 124 -32.02 27.96 -1.79
C GLY A 124 -30.54 28.31 -1.70
N ALA A 125 -30.19 29.54 -1.31
CA ALA A 125 -28.78 29.95 -1.21
C ALA A 125 -28.01 29.22 -0.10
N PHE A 126 -28.64 28.98 1.05
CA PHE A 126 -28.01 28.27 2.16
C PHE A 126 -27.86 26.77 1.83
N PHE A 127 -28.93 26.13 1.36
CA PHE A 127 -28.88 24.70 1.00
C PHE A 127 -27.91 24.42 -0.14
N CYS A 128 -27.84 25.31 -1.12
CA CYS A 128 -26.86 25.24 -2.21
C CYS A 128 -25.42 25.19 -1.68
N GLY A 129 -25.04 26.13 -0.80
CA GLY A 129 -23.70 26.16 -0.22
C GLY A 129 -23.39 24.95 0.66
N VAL A 130 -24.39 24.41 1.37
CA VAL A 130 -24.20 23.19 2.19
C VAL A 130 -23.97 21.95 1.31
N ILE A 131 -24.73 21.77 0.23
CA ILE A 131 -24.55 20.64 -0.70
C ILE A 131 -23.18 20.72 -1.36
N GLU A 132 -22.79 21.89 -1.88
CA GLU A 132 -21.46 22.11 -2.49
C GLU A 132 -20.33 21.78 -1.50
N LEU A 133 -20.46 22.19 -0.24
CA LEU A 133 -19.46 21.88 0.80
C LEU A 133 -19.37 20.37 1.08
N ILE A 134 -20.50 19.67 1.11
CA ILE A 134 -20.55 18.21 1.29
C ILE A 134 -19.88 17.51 0.10
N ASP A 135 -20.18 17.93 -1.12
CA ASP A 135 -19.60 17.33 -2.33
C ASP A 135 -18.09 17.53 -2.39
N ILE A 136 -17.60 18.73 -2.07
CA ILE A 136 -16.16 19.02 -1.94
C ILE A 136 -15.52 18.12 -0.88
N PHE A 137 -16.14 17.99 0.28
CA PHE A 137 -15.62 17.14 1.36
C PHE A 137 -15.55 15.67 0.94
N VAL A 138 -16.61 15.13 0.32
CA VAL A 138 -16.66 13.76 -0.21
C VAL A 138 -15.54 13.53 -1.23
N ILE A 139 -15.30 14.49 -2.12
CA ILE A 139 -14.24 14.39 -3.13
C ILE A 139 -12.85 14.42 -2.49
N ILE A 140 -12.62 15.26 -1.47
CA ILE A 140 -11.35 15.27 -0.75
C ILE A 140 -11.09 13.90 -0.09
N VAL A 141 -12.09 13.32 0.58
CA VAL A 141 -11.98 12.00 1.20
C VAL A 141 -11.73 10.92 0.15
N PHE A 142 -12.43 10.98 -0.97
CA PHE A 142 -12.27 10.06 -2.09
C PHE A 142 -10.86 10.13 -2.69
N VAL A 143 -10.35 11.33 -2.97
CA VAL A 143 -8.99 11.55 -3.49
C VAL A 143 -7.93 11.09 -2.49
N ALA A 144 -8.12 11.36 -1.19
CA ALA A 144 -7.21 10.88 -0.14
C ALA A 144 -7.18 9.34 -0.08
N PHE A 145 -8.35 8.70 -0.22
CA PHE A 145 -8.44 7.24 -0.29
C PHE A 145 -7.73 6.68 -1.53
N GLN A 146 -7.93 7.28 -2.71
CA GLN A 146 -7.21 6.87 -3.92
C GLN A 146 -5.70 7.04 -3.79
N ALA A 147 -5.24 8.18 -3.26
CA ALA A 147 -3.83 8.43 -3.02
C ALA A 147 -3.22 7.41 -2.05
N TYR A 148 -3.96 7.00 -1.02
CA TYR A 148 -3.54 5.92 -0.11
C TYR A 148 -3.36 4.59 -0.85
N VAL A 149 -4.31 4.21 -1.69
CA VAL A 149 -4.24 2.98 -2.49
C VAL A 149 -3.02 3.00 -3.44
N VAL A 150 -2.81 4.12 -4.14
CA VAL A 150 -1.63 4.33 -5.00
C VAL A 150 -0.34 4.20 -4.20
N TYR A 151 -0.28 4.80 -3.01
CA TYR A 151 0.88 4.74 -2.12
C TYR A 151 1.18 3.32 -1.61
N ILE A 152 0.15 2.50 -1.34
CA ILE A 152 0.31 1.10 -0.96
C ILE A 152 0.92 0.28 -2.10
N VAL A 153 0.46 0.48 -3.34
CA VAL A 153 1.02 -0.20 -4.52
C VAL A 153 2.44 0.28 -4.80
N TRP A 154 2.71 1.57 -4.66
CA TRP A 154 4.07 2.11 -4.74
C TRP A 154 5.01 1.49 -3.71
N SER A 155 4.57 1.42 -2.44
CA SER A 155 5.34 0.77 -1.37
C SER A 155 5.68 -0.67 -1.73
N LYS A 156 4.74 -1.40 -2.36
CA LYS A 156 4.99 -2.77 -2.82
C LYS A 156 6.00 -2.83 -3.95
N CYS A 157 5.99 -1.87 -4.88
CA CYS A 157 7.01 -1.77 -5.93
C CYS A 157 8.41 -1.55 -5.32
N GLU A 158 8.52 -0.69 -4.31
CA GLU A 158 9.79 -0.45 -3.62
C GLU A 158 10.28 -1.68 -2.85
N ASP A 159 9.38 -2.44 -2.22
CA ASP A 159 9.74 -3.73 -1.59
C ASP A 159 10.29 -4.75 -2.61
N LEU A 160 9.71 -4.80 -3.81
CA LEU A 160 10.20 -5.65 -4.90
C LEU A 160 11.54 -5.15 -5.47
N HIS A 161 11.71 -3.83 -5.56
CA HIS A 161 12.94 -3.20 -6.04
C HIS A 161 14.12 -3.43 -5.09
N ALA A 162 13.86 -3.36 -3.77
CA ALA A 162 14.85 -3.62 -2.73
C ALA A 162 15.38 -5.07 -2.73
N GLY A 163 14.76 -5.98 -3.49
CA GLY A 163 15.35 -7.27 -3.83
C GLY A 163 14.95 -8.43 -2.94
N ASP A 164 13.74 -8.41 -2.37
CA ASP A 164 13.13 -9.56 -1.67
C ASP A 164 12.61 -10.63 -2.67
N TYR A 165 13.44 -10.95 -3.66
CA TYR A 165 13.27 -12.16 -4.45
C TYR A 165 13.52 -13.34 -3.51
N PRO A 166 12.73 -14.43 -3.59
CA PRO A 166 13.00 -15.64 -2.82
C PRO A 166 14.33 -16.23 -3.31
N LYS A 167 15.44 -15.77 -2.73
CA LYS A 167 16.70 -16.49 -2.79
C LYS A 167 16.46 -17.82 -2.10
N LEU A 168 17.05 -18.89 -2.62
CA LEU A 168 17.03 -20.23 -2.00
C LEU A 168 17.45 -20.23 -0.51
N VAL A 169 18.09 -19.15 -0.04
CA VAL A 169 18.31 -18.83 1.38
C VAL A 169 17.03 -18.84 2.22
N ASP A 170 15.87 -18.50 1.67
CA ASP A 170 14.58 -18.45 2.40
C ASP A 170 14.08 -19.86 2.80
N LEU A 171 14.58 -20.91 2.14
CA LEU A 171 14.40 -22.31 2.56
C LEU A 171 15.36 -22.75 3.67
N GLU A 172 16.50 -22.06 3.83
CA GLU A 172 17.48 -22.35 4.89
C GLU A 172 17.23 -21.48 6.14
N THR A 173 16.55 -20.34 5.99
CA THR A 173 16.37 -19.32 7.04
C THR A 173 14.95 -19.13 7.55
N THR A 174 13.96 -19.95 7.17
CA THR A 174 12.62 -19.90 7.77
C THR A 174 12.63 -20.11 9.30
N GLY A 175 13.71 -20.67 9.87
CA GLY A 175 13.93 -20.72 11.32
C GLY A 175 14.65 -19.49 11.93
N HIS A 176 15.29 -18.63 11.13
CA HIS A 176 16.14 -17.52 11.58
C HIS A 176 15.60 -16.12 11.21
N GLN A 177 14.73 -16.01 10.20
CA GLN A 177 14.25 -14.71 9.70
C GLN A 177 13.30 -13.97 10.64
N ASP A 178 12.48 -14.68 11.41
CA ASP A 178 11.64 -14.03 12.42
C ASP A 178 12.51 -13.33 13.49
N TYR A 179 13.70 -13.88 13.75
CA TYR A 179 14.66 -13.29 14.68
C TYR A 179 15.33 -12.04 14.10
N GLU A 180 15.79 -12.07 12.84
CA GLU A 180 16.45 -10.91 12.22
C GLU A 180 15.50 -9.74 11.96
N LYS A 181 14.24 -9.99 11.56
CA LYS A 181 13.25 -8.90 11.39
C LYS A 181 12.94 -8.21 12.72
N THR A 182 12.87 -8.98 13.81
CA THR A 182 12.75 -8.45 15.17
C THR A 182 14.01 -7.65 15.56
N LEU A 183 15.20 -8.15 15.20
CA LEU A 183 16.47 -7.49 15.50
C LEU A 183 16.69 -6.19 14.71
N GLN A 184 16.30 -6.14 13.43
CA GLN A 184 16.36 -4.94 12.60
C GLN A 184 15.34 -3.88 13.02
N GLN A 185 14.13 -4.28 13.41
CA GLN A 185 13.18 -3.35 14.01
C GLN A 185 13.70 -2.78 15.34
N ALA A 186 14.33 -3.62 16.16
CA ALA A 186 14.99 -3.17 17.39
C ALA A 186 16.18 -2.24 17.10
N SER A 187 17.02 -2.53 16.09
CA SER A 187 18.18 -1.71 15.76
C SER A 187 17.80 -0.36 15.18
N HIS A 188 16.73 -0.28 14.39
CA HIS A 188 16.20 1.00 13.89
C HIS A 188 15.61 1.85 15.01
N TYR A 189 15.00 1.25 16.03
CA TYR A 189 14.59 1.97 17.24
C TYR A 189 15.79 2.51 18.03
N LEU A 190 16.85 1.70 18.18
CA LEU A 190 18.07 2.11 18.90
C LEU A 190 18.87 3.19 18.15
N LEU A 191 18.93 3.13 16.82
CA LEU A 191 19.63 4.15 16.02
C LEU A 191 18.86 5.46 15.95
N ARG A 192 17.52 5.43 16.05
CA ARG A 192 16.69 6.63 16.10
C ARG A 192 16.71 7.31 17.47
N SER A 193 16.90 6.57 18.57
CA SER A 193 17.12 7.16 19.90
C SER A 193 18.51 7.78 20.05
N HIS A 194 19.44 7.51 19.13
CA HIS A 194 20.84 7.92 19.24
C HIS A 194 21.19 9.26 18.58
N TYR A 195 20.24 9.92 17.92
CA TYR A 195 20.47 11.21 17.26
C TYR A 195 20.08 12.44 18.09
N ASP A 196 19.43 12.27 19.25
CA ASP A 196 18.97 13.41 20.08
C ASP A 196 19.60 13.45 21.50
N GLU A 197 20.36 12.43 21.91
CA GLU A 197 21.11 12.46 23.16
C GLU A 197 22.56 12.06 22.93
N GLY A 198 23.46 12.94 23.39
CA GLY A 198 24.90 12.88 23.18
C GLY A 198 25.49 11.48 23.41
N TYR A 199 26.44 11.15 22.52
CA TYR A 199 27.18 9.89 22.39
C TYR A 199 27.92 9.36 23.65
N GLY A 200 27.68 9.91 24.84
CA GLY A 200 28.41 9.60 26.07
C GLY A 200 27.74 8.61 27.04
N ALA A 201 26.43 8.31 26.91
CA ALA A 201 25.71 7.60 27.98
C ALA A 201 25.41 6.11 27.72
N ALA A 202 25.34 5.65 26.46
CA ALA A 202 24.91 4.28 26.16
C ALA A 202 25.95 3.20 26.54
N TYR A 203 27.25 3.53 26.52
CA TYR A 203 28.29 2.61 27.01
C TYR A 203 28.24 2.46 28.54
N GLY A 204 27.69 3.45 29.26
CA GLY A 204 27.53 3.41 30.72
C GLY A 204 26.30 2.62 31.17
N SER A 205 25.20 2.67 30.41
CA SER A 205 23.95 1.99 30.79
C SER A 205 23.94 0.50 30.44
N ALA A 206 24.65 0.06 29.39
CA ALA A 206 24.87 -1.36 29.09
C ALA A 206 25.77 -2.05 30.12
N ALA A 207 26.64 -1.30 30.81
CA ALA A 207 27.41 -1.80 31.95
C ALA A 207 26.60 -1.76 33.28
N ALA A 208 25.61 -0.89 33.40
CA ALA A 208 24.85 -0.67 34.64
C ALA A 208 23.55 -1.51 34.75
N THR A 209 22.92 -1.87 33.63
CA THR A 209 21.79 -2.81 33.64
C THR A 209 22.31 -4.24 33.68
N GLY A 210 22.67 -4.67 34.89
CA GLY A 210 23.07 -6.03 35.19
C GLY A 210 22.07 -7.04 34.62
N PHE A 211 22.47 -7.66 33.52
CA PHE A 211 21.84 -8.84 32.96
C PHE A 211 22.10 -10.01 33.92
N GLY A 212 21.36 -10.01 35.04
CA GLY A 212 21.37 -11.03 36.07
C GLY A 212 20.63 -12.30 35.66
N SER A 213 20.89 -12.81 34.46
CA SER A 213 20.58 -14.19 34.11
C SER A 213 21.87 -14.98 34.13
N ASN A 214 22.04 -15.84 35.14
CA ASN A 214 23.16 -16.75 35.34
C ASN A 214 23.30 -17.85 34.25
N ALA A 215 22.71 -17.65 33.07
CA ALA A 215 22.88 -18.55 31.94
C ALA A 215 24.22 -18.26 31.27
N LYS A 216 25.19 -19.16 31.48
CA LYS A 216 26.48 -19.13 30.79
C LYS A 216 26.24 -19.37 29.30
N ILE A 217 26.35 -18.33 28.48
CA ILE A 217 26.24 -18.41 27.01
C ILE A 217 27.35 -19.30 26.41
N PHE A 218 28.46 -19.46 27.13
CA PHE A 218 29.52 -20.38 26.77
C PHE A 218 29.83 -21.28 27.96
N GLY A 219 29.91 -22.59 27.71
CA GLY A 219 30.24 -23.59 28.73
C GLY A 219 31.56 -23.29 29.46
N PHE A 220 31.79 -23.99 30.57
CA PHE A 220 32.82 -23.72 31.59
C PHE A 220 34.30 -23.75 31.15
N ARG A 221 34.64 -23.80 29.85
CA ARG A 221 36.03 -23.86 29.36
C ARG A 221 36.20 -23.05 28.07
N HIS A 222 36.58 -21.78 28.21
CA HIS A 222 37.19 -21.05 27.10
C HIS A 222 38.68 -21.40 27.07
N GLU A 223 39.08 -22.16 26.06
CA GLU A 223 40.49 -22.46 25.78
C GLU A 223 41.06 -21.27 24.99
N MET A 224 41.75 -20.35 25.69
CA MET A 224 42.33 -19.13 25.08
C MET A 224 43.77 -19.32 24.59
N GLN A 225 44.30 -20.54 24.58
CA GLN A 225 45.66 -20.82 24.12
C GLN A 225 45.68 -21.02 22.59
N TYR A 226 46.51 -20.22 21.91
CA TYR A 226 46.87 -20.46 20.52
C TYR A 226 48.36 -20.81 20.41
N PRO A 227 48.73 -21.93 19.75
CA PRO A 227 47.85 -22.92 19.12
C PRO A 227 47.20 -23.90 20.12
N PRO A 228 46.05 -24.51 19.77
CA PRO A 228 45.35 -25.44 20.67
C PRO A 228 46.18 -26.72 20.90
N PRO A 229 46.20 -27.27 22.13
CA PRO A 229 46.91 -28.50 22.42
C PRO A 229 46.27 -29.71 21.72
N PRO A 230 47.07 -30.73 21.31
CA PRO A 230 46.56 -31.92 20.63
C PRO A 230 45.66 -32.74 21.56
N LYS A 231 44.45 -33.09 21.09
CA LYS A 231 43.51 -33.94 21.83
C LYS A 231 44.05 -35.37 21.94
N THR A 232 44.38 -35.81 23.15
CA THR A 232 44.71 -37.22 23.43
C THR A 232 43.43 -38.02 23.66
N TYR A 233 43.11 -38.95 22.76
CA TYR A 233 42.03 -39.91 22.97
C TYR A 233 42.59 -41.12 23.72
N ASN A 234 42.16 -41.32 24.97
CA ASN A 234 42.41 -42.57 25.68
C ASN A 234 41.44 -43.62 25.15
N ILE A 235 41.96 -44.54 24.33
CA ILE A 235 41.25 -45.76 23.93
C ILE A 235 41.48 -46.75 25.07
N ALA A 236 40.41 -47.07 25.79
CA ALA A 236 40.36 -48.17 26.76
C ALA A 236 39.64 -49.36 26.13
#